data_AF-A0A7Y5A770-F1
#
_entry.id   AF-A0A7Y5A770-F1
#
_cell.length_a   1.000
_cell.length_b   1.000
_cell.length_c   1.000
_cell.angle_alpha   90.00
_cell.angle_beta   90.00
_cell.angle_gamma   90.00
#
_symmetry.space_group_name_H-M   'P 1'
#
loop_
_entity.id
_entity.type
_entity.pdbx_description
1 polymer ?
#
loop_
_entity_poly.entity_id
_entity_poly.type
_entity_poly.pdbx_seq_one_letter_code
_entity_poly.pdbx_strand_id
1 'polypeptide(L)'
;MKTSIRTKFSIGILFFFVIIVVLSVFSAVTLSNLSKKTSAILNENHLSVVYARDMAESLMKINQEITTSYLTSKKPDSLLIHNELKLFDKSLQLEINNITEVGEDELASGIETGFIVCRTALSKPDGQIIPIEKLLSLQKEFGKLHQQLVLLSQINERAIEIKTDEAKVSAKRAFTQMAILGTLCFLIALSFTYSFASYFNERFFQLFNGIREIVSSNFGQRLHFDGKDEFYEISVVFNEMAEKLNENKQKTTSTILPDLKSGFEENDMQEMRRLLDRMKSIEEQATALIAKFENMK
;
A
#
# COMPACT_ATOMS: atom_id res chain seq x y z
N MET A 1 -28.67 22.26 12.08
CA MET A 1 -28.96 21.13 11.16
C MET A 1 -29.16 19.87 11.97
N LYS A 2 -30.27 19.14 11.77
CA LYS A 2 -30.41 17.75 12.28
C LYS A 2 -29.36 16.90 11.56
N THR A 3 -28.32 16.42 12.25
CA THR A 3 -27.37 15.47 11.66
C THR A 3 -27.87 14.06 11.90
N SER A 4 -28.36 13.42 10.83
CA SER A 4 -28.76 12.02 10.81
C SER A 4 -27.62 11.11 11.30
N ILE A 5 -27.95 10.01 11.99
CA ILE A 5 -27.03 8.92 12.37
C ILE A 5 -26.33 8.38 11.13
N ARG A 6 -27.05 8.24 10.02
CA ARG A 6 -26.46 7.83 8.74
C ARG A 6 -25.36 8.79 8.31
N THR A 7 -25.55 10.10 8.51
CA THR A 7 -24.53 11.12 8.22
C THR A 7 -23.35 11.01 9.18
N LYS A 8 -23.57 10.88 10.49
CA LYS A 8 -22.50 10.69 11.49
C LYS A 8 -21.67 9.44 11.20
N PHE A 9 -22.32 8.34 10.85
CA PHE A 9 -21.69 7.09 10.42
C PHE A 9 -20.85 7.27 9.16
N SER A 10 -21.44 7.88 8.12
CA SER A 10 -20.77 8.10 6.84
C SER A 10 -19.56 9.02 6.97
N ILE A 11 -19.63 10.04 7.85
CA ILE A 11 -18.51 10.92 8.15
C ILE A 11 -17.36 10.15 8.80
N GLY A 12 -17.65 9.23 9.73
CA GLY A 12 -16.65 8.37 10.35
C GLY A 12 -15.93 7.48 9.34
N ILE A 13 -16.69 6.81 8.46
CA ILE A 13 -16.12 5.99 7.38
C ILE A 13 -15.29 6.84 6.42
N LEU A 14 -15.81 8.00 6.01
CA LEU A 14 -15.10 8.92 5.13
C LEU A 14 -13.79 9.39 5.78
N PHE A 15 -13.80 9.67 7.07
CA PHE A 15 -12.60 10.05 7.82
C PHE A 15 -11.52 8.96 7.79
N PHE A 16 -11.89 7.70 8.05
CA PHE A 16 -10.97 6.57 7.90
C PHE A 16 -10.44 6.42 6.47
N PHE A 17 -11.32 6.57 5.48
CA PHE A 17 -10.93 6.51 4.07
C PHE A 17 -9.90 7.60 3.74
N VAL A 18 -10.09 8.83 4.21
CA VAL A 18 -9.14 9.93 4.03
C VAL A 18 -7.80 9.60 4.69
N ILE A 19 -7.78 9.04 5.90
CA ILE A 19 -6.53 8.60 6.55
C ILE A 19 -5.79 7.58 5.68
N ILE A 20 -6.49 6.57 5.17
CA ILE A 20 -5.89 5.52 4.33
C ILE A 20 -5.31 6.14 3.05
N VAL A 21 -6.05 7.03 2.39
CA VAL A 21 -5.59 7.70 1.16
C VAL A 21 -4.36 8.55 1.44
N VAL A 22 -4.36 9.35 2.52
CA VAL A 22 -3.21 10.19 2.90
C VAL A 22 -1.97 9.33 3.16
N LEU A 23 -2.10 8.26 3.95
CA LEU A 23 -0.98 7.34 4.21
C LEU A 23 -0.48 6.65 2.93
N SER A 24 -1.40 6.26 2.04
CA SER A 24 -1.07 5.59 0.77
C SER A 24 -0.33 6.52 -0.17
N VAL A 25 -0.80 7.76 -0.33
CA VAL A 25 -0.15 8.78 -1.16
C VAL A 25 1.21 9.14 -0.59
N PHE A 26 1.31 9.37 0.72
CA PHE A 26 2.58 9.69 1.38
C PHE A 26 3.61 8.55 1.22
N SER A 27 3.15 7.31 1.38
CA SER A 27 3.97 6.12 1.16
C SER A 27 4.46 6.04 -0.28
N ALA A 28 3.55 6.16 -1.25
CA ALA A 28 3.86 6.09 -2.68
C ALA A 28 4.85 7.18 -3.12
N VAL A 29 4.67 8.42 -2.69
CA VAL A 29 5.58 9.53 -3.02
C VAL A 29 6.98 9.27 -2.47
N THR A 30 7.06 8.85 -1.21
CA THR A 30 8.35 8.60 -0.55
C THR A 30 9.09 7.43 -1.18
N LEU A 31 8.37 6.34 -1.49
CA LEU A 31 8.93 5.18 -2.17
C LEU A 31 9.37 5.52 -3.60
N SER A 32 8.58 6.31 -4.33
CA SER A 32 8.94 6.76 -5.68
C SER A 32 10.20 7.62 -5.68
N ASN A 33 10.34 8.55 -4.73
CA ASN A 33 11.53 9.38 -4.59
C ASN A 33 12.77 8.56 -4.25
N LEU A 34 12.63 7.57 -3.37
CA LEU A 34 13.72 6.66 -3.05
C LEU A 34 14.10 5.80 -4.27
N SER A 35 13.11 5.22 -4.96
CA SER A 35 13.32 4.40 -6.15
C SER A 35 14.03 5.16 -7.26
N LYS A 36 13.65 6.41 -7.53
CA LYS A 36 14.30 7.24 -8.56
C LYS A 36 15.79 7.47 -8.25
N LYS A 37 16.12 7.78 -6.99
CA LYS A 37 17.51 7.95 -6.56
C LYS A 37 18.32 6.67 -6.73
N THR A 38 17.78 5.52 -6.32
CA THR A 38 18.45 4.23 -6.46
C THR A 38 18.60 3.81 -7.93
N SER A 39 17.59 4.07 -8.76
CA SER A 39 17.64 3.78 -10.20
C SER A 39 18.69 4.62 -10.91
N ALA A 40 18.86 5.90 -10.56
CA ALA A 40 19.94 6.72 -11.12
C ALA A 40 21.32 6.14 -10.78
N ILE A 41 21.57 5.78 -9.51
CA ILE A 41 22.83 5.15 -9.09
C ILE A 41 23.11 3.85 -9.87
N LEU A 42 22.09 3.01 -10.05
CA LEU A 42 22.24 1.71 -10.70
C LEU A 42 22.30 1.79 -12.23
N ASN A 43 21.57 2.72 -12.84
CA ASN A 43 21.46 2.77 -14.30
C ASN A 43 22.49 3.70 -14.92
N GLU A 44 23.00 4.69 -14.20
CA GLU A 44 23.89 5.70 -14.76
C GLU A 44 25.34 5.36 -14.35
N ASN A 45 25.68 5.42 -13.07
CA ASN A 45 27.04 5.23 -12.59
C ASN A 45 27.58 3.79 -12.76
N HIS A 46 26.74 2.78 -12.53
CA HIS A 46 27.18 1.38 -12.71
C HIS A 46 27.43 1.05 -14.19
N LEU A 47 26.74 1.71 -15.13
CA LEU A 47 27.03 1.53 -16.55
C LEU A 47 28.42 2.06 -16.90
N SER A 48 28.83 3.24 -16.40
CA SER A 48 30.19 3.76 -16.61
C SER A 48 31.28 2.82 -16.07
N VAL A 49 31.05 2.16 -14.92
CA VAL A 49 31.94 1.10 -14.40
C VAL A 49 32.04 -0.08 -15.36
N VAL A 50 30.92 -0.53 -15.92
CA VAL A 50 30.89 -1.62 -16.90
C VAL A 50 31.60 -1.20 -18.19
N TYR A 51 31.39 0.01 -18.69
CA TYR A 51 32.05 0.52 -19.88
C TYR A 51 33.57 0.61 -19.70
N ALA A 52 34.02 1.12 -18.56
CA ALA A 52 35.44 1.16 -18.18
C ALA A 52 36.06 -0.24 -18.16
N ARG A 53 35.36 -1.22 -17.59
CA ARG A 53 35.81 -2.62 -17.54
C ARG A 53 35.88 -3.25 -18.93
N ASP A 54 34.84 -3.09 -19.74
CA ASP A 54 34.78 -3.68 -21.09
C ASP A 54 35.86 -3.07 -21.99
N MET A 55 36.09 -1.75 -21.90
CA MET A 55 37.22 -1.08 -22.55
C MET A 55 38.57 -1.62 -22.08
N ALA A 56 38.75 -1.83 -20.76
CA ALA A 56 39.98 -2.37 -20.20
C ALA A 56 40.24 -3.81 -20.65
N GLU A 57 39.19 -4.62 -20.78
CA GLU A 57 39.28 -6.00 -21.29
C GLU A 57 39.72 -6.01 -22.77
N SER A 58 39.09 -5.20 -23.63
CA SER A 58 39.50 -5.09 -25.03
C SER A 58 40.93 -4.57 -25.18
N LEU A 59 41.31 -3.58 -24.36
CA LEU A 59 42.68 -3.06 -24.34
C LEU A 59 43.70 -4.15 -23.93
N MET A 60 43.36 -4.95 -22.91
CA MET A 60 44.18 -6.06 -22.45
C MET A 60 44.36 -7.13 -23.52
N LYS A 61 43.27 -7.55 -24.20
CA LYS A 61 43.31 -8.55 -25.27
C LYS A 61 44.15 -8.08 -26.46
N ILE A 62 43.98 -6.82 -26.87
CA ILE A 62 44.81 -6.21 -27.92
C ILE A 62 46.28 -6.20 -27.50
N ASN A 63 46.57 -5.77 -26.28
CA ASN A 63 47.94 -5.71 -25.77
C ASN A 63 48.59 -7.10 -25.71
N GLN A 64 47.84 -8.11 -25.23
CA GLN A 64 48.29 -9.49 -25.18
C GLN A 64 48.59 -10.03 -26.58
N GLU A 65 47.68 -9.86 -27.54
CA GLU A 65 47.89 -10.32 -28.92
C GLU A 65 49.14 -9.69 -29.55
N ILE A 66 49.30 -8.39 -29.40
CA ILE A 66 50.47 -7.65 -29.92
C ILE A 66 51.76 -8.16 -29.27
N THR A 67 51.75 -8.34 -27.95
CA THR A 67 52.92 -8.78 -27.19
C THR A 67 53.29 -10.22 -27.55
N THR A 68 52.31 -11.13 -27.59
CA THR A 68 52.52 -12.53 -27.95
C THR A 68 52.99 -12.68 -29.40
N SER A 69 52.39 -11.95 -30.33
CA SER A 69 52.80 -11.98 -31.74
C SER A 69 54.22 -11.45 -31.93
N TYR A 70 54.60 -10.39 -31.21
CA TYR A 70 55.98 -9.91 -31.21
C TYR A 70 56.96 -10.95 -30.64
N LEU A 71 56.68 -11.52 -29.46
CA LEU A 71 57.55 -12.50 -28.80
C LEU A 71 57.70 -13.81 -29.58
N THR A 72 56.66 -14.21 -30.31
CA THR A 72 56.66 -15.43 -31.11
C THR A 72 57.09 -15.21 -32.57
N SER A 73 57.45 -13.98 -32.94
CA SER A 73 57.77 -13.58 -34.32
C SER A 73 56.66 -13.94 -35.32
N LYS A 74 55.39 -13.89 -34.87
CA LYS A 74 54.20 -14.13 -35.67
C LYS A 74 53.52 -12.81 -36.04
N LYS A 75 52.69 -12.88 -37.08
CA LYS A 75 51.84 -11.75 -37.48
C LYS A 75 50.67 -11.64 -36.50
N PRO A 76 50.35 -10.44 -36.00
CA PRO A 76 49.18 -10.25 -35.15
C PRO A 76 47.88 -10.63 -35.87
N ASP A 77 46.96 -11.27 -35.15
CA ASP A 77 45.62 -11.55 -35.65
C ASP A 77 44.86 -10.22 -35.86
N SER A 78 44.81 -9.80 -37.12
CA SER A 78 44.18 -8.53 -37.52
C SER A 78 42.66 -8.54 -37.32
N LEU A 79 42.02 -9.72 -37.37
CA LEU A 79 40.58 -9.87 -37.14
C LEU A 79 40.27 -9.69 -35.65
N LEU A 80 41.06 -10.32 -34.78
CA LEU A 80 40.95 -10.14 -33.34
C LEU A 80 41.12 -8.66 -32.95
N ILE A 81 42.21 -8.03 -33.42
CA ILE A 81 42.49 -6.62 -33.12
C ILE A 81 41.35 -5.72 -33.62
N HIS A 82 40.86 -5.95 -34.84
CA HIS A 82 39.74 -5.16 -35.38
C HIS A 82 38.46 -5.30 -34.54
N ASN A 83 38.13 -6.52 -34.12
CA ASN A 83 36.94 -6.78 -33.30
C ASN A 83 37.06 -6.11 -31.92
N GLU A 84 38.20 -6.25 -31.25
CA GLU A 84 38.41 -5.65 -29.94
C GLU A 84 38.46 -4.12 -30.01
N LEU A 85 39.04 -3.53 -31.06
CA LEU A 85 38.96 -2.08 -31.30
C LEU A 85 37.50 -1.62 -31.47
N LYS A 86 36.66 -2.40 -32.16
CA LYS A 86 35.25 -2.09 -32.33
C LYS A 86 34.45 -2.20 -31.02
N LEU A 87 34.77 -3.20 -30.18
CA LEU A 87 34.16 -3.35 -28.86
C LEU A 87 34.55 -2.19 -27.94
N PHE A 88 35.82 -1.81 -27.93
CA PHE A 88 36.30 -0.64 -27.19
C PHE A 88 35.57 0.63 -27.64
N ASP A 89 35.54 0.90 -28.95
CA ASP A 89 34.87 2.09 -29.53
C ASP A 89 33.39 2.14 -29.14
N LYS A 90 32.70 1.00 -29.18
CA LYS A 90 31.30 0.90 -28.74
C LYS A 90 31.13 1.32 -27.27
N SER A 91 31.94 0.77 -26.36
CA SER A 91 31.84 1.10 -24.93
C SER A 91 32.23 2.55 -24.65
N LEU A 92 33.22 3.08 -25.37
CA LEU A 92 33.61 4.50 -25.28
C LEU A 92 32.48 5.44 -25.73
N GLN A 93 31.79 5.12 -26.83
CA GLN A 93 30.65 5.93 -27.27
C GLN A 93 29.48 5.89 -26.28
N LEU A 94 29.25 4.74 -25.64
CA LEU A 94 28.25 4.65 -24.58
C LEU A 94 28.64 5.51 -23.37
N GLU A 95 29.91 5.50 -22.98
CA GLU A 95 30.46 6.33 -21.91
C GLU A 95 30.31 7.83 -22.20
N ILE A 96 30.69 8.29 -23.40
CA ILE A 96 30.58 9.71 -23.81
C ILE A 96 29.12 10.20 -23.75
N ASN A 97 28.14 9.31 -23.99
CA ASN A 97 26.72 9.62 -23.90
C ASN A 97 26.14 9.47 -22.49
N ASN A 98 26.94 9.03 -21.51
CA ASN A 98 26.54 8.73 -20.14
C ASN A 98 27.52 9.38 -19.15
N ILE A 99 27.74 10.69 -19.27
CA ILE A 99 28.51 11.47 -18.30
C ILE A 99 27.63 11.81 -17.11
N THR A 100 28.02 11.35 -15.92
CA THR A 100 27.22 11.34 -14.69
C THR A 100 27.92 12.06 -13.52
N GLU A 101 29.26 12.02 -13.48
CA GLU A 101 30.08 12.54 -12.40
C GLU A 101 30.98 13.70 -12.83
N VAL A 102 31.36 14.52 -11.86
CA VAL A 102 32.27 15.65 -12.08
C VAL A 102 33.67 15.13 -12.45
N GLY A 103 34.20 15.57 -13.60
CA GLY A 103 35.52 15.18 -14.11
C GLY A 103 35.51 13.90 -14.96
N GLU A 104 34.34 13.27 -15.15
CA GLU A 104 34.16 12.12 -16.06
C GLU A 104 34.32 12.53 -17.53
N ASP A 105 33.88 13.74 -17.89
CA ASP A 105 34.01 14.33 -19.22
C ASP A 105 35.47 14.53 -19.67
N GLU A 106 36.31 15.05 -18.78
CA GLU A 106 37.74 15.22 -19.02
C GLU A 106 38.44 13.86 -19.19
N LEU A 107 38.06 12.86 -18.38
CA LEU A 107 38.59 11.51 -18.48
C LEU A 107 38.16 10.81 -19.77
N ALA A 108 36.88 10.89 -20.13
CA ALA A 108 36.34 10.31 -21.36
C ALA A 108 37.03 10.91 -22.60
N SER A 109 37.22 12.23 -22.63
CA SER A 109 37.95 12.93 -23.70
C SER A 109 39.42 12.49 -23.78
N GLY A 110 40.06 12.28 -22.63
CA GLY A 110 41.42 11.77 -22.53
C GLY A 110 41.55 10.32 -23.04
N ILE A 111 40.58 9.46 -22.71
CA ILE A 111 40.50 8.07 -23.18
C ILE A 111 40.28 8.04 -24.69
N GLU A 112 39.37 8.86 -25.21
CA GLU A 112 39.11 8.97 -26.66
C GLU A 112 40.38 9.36 -27.42
N THR A 113 41.10 10.37 -26.94
CA THR A 113 42.35 10.83 -27.56
C THR A 113 43.40 9.71 -27.56
N GLY A 114 43.61 9.04 -26.42
CA GLY A 114 44.56 7.91 -26.34
C GLY A 114 44.14 6.72 -27.20
N PHE A 115 42.85 6.44 -27.28
CA PHE A 115 42.30 5.38 -28.11
C PHE A 115 42.52 5.65 -29.60
N ILE A 116 42.33 6.89 -30.06
CA ILE A 116 42.61 7.28 -31.45
C ILE A 116 44.10 7.07 -31.79
N VAL A 117 45.02 7.40 -30.87
CA VAL A 117 46.46 7.16 -31.05
C VAL A 117 46.74 5.66 -31.19
N CYS A 118 46.21 4.83 -30.30
CA CYS A 118 46.32 3.37 -30.37
C CYS A 118 45.75 2.80 -31.66
N ARG A 119 44.52 3.18 -32.02
CA ARG A 119 43.84 2.74 -33.25
C ARG A 119 44.65 3.09 -34.48
N THR A 120 45.14 4.33 -34.58
CA THR A 120 45.95 4.79 -35.73
C THR A 120 47.28 4.04 -35.80
N ALA A 121 47.93 3.78 -34.66
CA ALA A 121 49.12 2.96 -34.61
C ALA A 121 48.86 1.52 -35.10
N LEU A 122 47.66 0.99 -34.90
CA LEU A 122 47.26 -0.37 -35.31
C LEU A 122 46.65 -0.45 -36.71
N SER A 123 46.24 0.68 -37.31
CA SER A 123 45.52 0.74 -38.58
C SER A 123 46.38 0.54 -39.84
N LYS A 124 47.54 -0.12 -39.77
CA LYS A 124 48.41 -0.31 -40.95
C LYS A 124 48.06 -1.58 -41.75
N PRO A 125 48.20 -1.56 -43.10
CA PRO A 125 47.55 -2.55 -43.98
C PRO A 125 48.28 -3.87 -44.21
N ASP A 126 49.41 -4.13 -43.56
CA ASP A 126 50.13 -5.38 -43.82
C ASP A 126 50.69 -5.91 -42.53
N GLY A 127 50.38 -7.18 -42.25
CA GLY A 127 50.83 -7.95 -41.09
C GLY A 127 52.34 -8.15 -41.07
N GLN A 128 53.09 -7.07 -41.04
CA GLN A 128 54.50 -7.03 -40.72
C GLN A 128 54.66 -7.00 -39.20
N ILE A 129 55.78 -7.56 -38.74
CA ILE A 129 56.13 -7.55 -37.33
C ILE A 129 56.24 -6.07 -36.88
N ILE A 130 55.57 -5.72 -35.78
CA ILE A 130 55.59 -4.36 -35.25
C ILE A 130 57.03 -4.02 -34.82
N PRO A 131 57.64 -2.94 -35.33
CA PRO A 131 58.99 -2.55 -34.93
C PRO A 131 59.08 -2.28 -33.42
N ILE A 132 60.23 -2.62 -32.81
CA ILE A 132 60.42 -2.51 -31.36
C ILE A 132 60.16 -1.11 -30.80
N GLU A 133 60.54 -0.06 -31.53
CA GLU A 133 60.32 1.33 -31.13
C GLU A 133 58.82 1.67 -31.05
N LYS A 134 58.05 1.20 -32.03
CA LYS A 134 56.60 1.39 -32.10
C LYS A 134 55.88 0.55 -31.04
N LEU A 135 56.36 -0.67 -30.79
CA LEU A 135 55.86 -1.50 -29.69
C LEU A 135 56.05 -0.79 -28.36
N LEU A 136 57.23 -0.22 -28.10
CA LEU A 136 57.53 0.46 -26.85
C LEU A 136 56.65 1.71 -26.65
N SER A 137 56.41 2.51 -27.70
CA SER A 137 55.47 3.63 -27.62
C SER A 137 54.05 3.16 -27.34
N LEU A 138 53.63 2.05 -27.97
CA LEU A 138 52.28 1.52 -27.79
C LEU A 138 52.05 0.94 -26.39
N GLN A 139 53.06 0.27 -25.81
CA GLN A 139 53.00 -0.20 -24.42
C GLN A 139 52.82 0.96 -23.43
N LYS A 140 53.47 2.11 -23.66
CA LYS A 140 53.30 3.31 -22.83
C LYS A 140 51.89 3.86 -22.94
N GLU A 141 51.35 3.96 -24.16
CA GLU A 141 49.97 4.42 -24.37
C GLU A 141 48.94 3.44 -23.76
N PHE A 142 49.16 2.13 -23.86
CA PHE A 142 48.32 1.14 -23.18
C PHE A 142 48.33 1.30 -21.66
N GLY A 143 49.50 1.53 -21.06
CA GLY A 143 49.60 1.80 -19.62
C GLY A 143 48.85 3.05 -19.20
N LYS A 144 48.97 4.14 -19.98
CA LYS A 144 48.25 5.39 -19.74
C LYS A 144 46.74 5.23 -19.87
N LEU A 145 46.26 4.60 -20.93
CA LEU A 145 44.83 4.33 -21.15
C LEU A 145 44.27 3.44 -20.05
N HIS A 146 44.98 2.38 -19.67
CA HIS A 146 44.56 1.52 -18.58
C HIS A 146 44.42 2.30 -17.27
N GLN A 147 45.37 3.19 -16.95
CA GLN A 147 45.28 4.05 -15.77
C GLN A 147 44.05 4.99 -15.84
N GLN A 148 43.74 5.57 -17.00
CA GLN A 148 42.55 6.41 -17.17
C GLN A 148 41.25 5.62 -16.98
N LEU A 149 41.18 4.40 -17.50
CA LEU A 149 40.03 3.50 -17.32
C LEU A 149 39.83 3.10 -15.85
N VAL A 150 40.92 2.84 -15.13
CA VAL A 150 40.87 2.59 -13.68
C VAL A 150 40.34 3.81 -12.93
N LEU A 151 40.82 5.01 -13.27
CA LEU A 151 40.34 6.26 -12.66
C LEU A 151 38.85 6.51 -12.96
N LEU A 152 38.41 6.24 -14.19
CA LEU A 152 37.00 6.33 -14.58
C LEU A 152 36.11 5.41 -13.74
N SER A 153 36.52 4.14 -13.57
CA SER A 153 35.82 3.17 -12.71
C SER A 153 35.78 3.64 -11.27
N GLN A 154 36.90 4.15 -10.73
CA GLN A 154 37.01 4.57 -9.33
C GLN A 154 36.14 5.77 -8.98
N ILE A 155 36.02 6.76 -9.87
CA ILE A 155 35.16 7.92 -9.65
C ILE A 155 33.70 7.46 -9.57
N ASN A 156 33.27 6.60 -10.50
CA ASN A 156 31.92 6.08 -10.52
C ASN A 156 31.62 5.13 -9.35
N GLU A 157 32.55 4.24 -8.97
CA GLU A 157 32.41 3.38 -7.79
C GLU A 157 32.29 4.19 -6.50
N ARG A 158 33.11 5.22 -6.32
CA ARG A 158 33.03 6.12 -5.16
C ARG A 158 31.69 6.87 -5.14
N ALA A 159 31.23 7.33 -6.29
CA ALA A 159 29.93 7.98 -6.39
C ALA A 159 28.78 7.02 -6.04
N ILE A 160 28.84 5.76 -6.47
CA ILE A 160 27.90 4.70 -6.07
C ILE A 160 27.91 4.53 -4.55
N GLU A 161 29.08 4.44 -3.92
CA GLU A 161 29.22 4.27 -2.46
C GLU A 161 28.56 5.44 -1.71
N ILE A 162 28.93 6.68 -2.04
CA ILE A 162 28.41 7.90 -1.40
C ILE A 162 26.90 8.01 -1.58
N LYS A 163 26.41 7.92 -2.83
CA LYS A 163 24.98 8.06 -3.13
C LYS A 163 24.15 6.92 -2.51
N THR A 164 24.72 5.71 -2.42
CA THR A 164 24.06 4.57 -1.75
C THR A 164 23.90 4.81 -0.26
N ASP A 165 24.92 5.34 0.40
CA ASP A 165 24.83 5.66 1.83
C ASP A 165 23.88 6.82 2.10
N GLU A 166 23.85 7.84 1.26
CA GLU A 166 22.84 8.90 1.30
C GLU A 166 21.42 8.36 1.11
N ALA A 167 21.23 7.40 0.19
CA ALA A 167 19.96 6.73 -0.05
C ALA A 167 19.51 5.93 1.19
N LYS A 168 20.42 5.20 1.84
CA LYS A 168 20.13 4.48 3.11
C LYS A 168 19.71 5.44 4.22
N VAL A 169 20.43 6.55 4.40
CA VAL A 169 20.09 7.57 5.41
C VAL A 169 18.72 8.19 5.11
N SER A 170 18.46 8.51 3.84
CA SER A 170 17.17 9.04 3.38
C SER A 170 16.03 8.06 3.62
N ALA A 171 16.23 6.77 3.32
CA ALA A 171 15.26 5.70 3.56
C ALA A 171 14.95 5.55 5.05
N LYS A 172 15.97 5.58 5.91
CA LYS A 172 15.78 5.51 7.36
C LYS A 172 14.97 6.70 7.88
N ARG A 173 15.29 7.92 7.44
CA ARG A 173 14.52 9.13 7.80
C ARG A 173 13.06 9.03 7.35
N ALA A 174 12.83 8.62 6.11
CA ALA A 174 11.50 8.38 5.55
C ALA A 174 10.71 7.37 6.37
N PHE A 175 11.33 6.23 6.72
CA PHE A 175 10.72 5.20 7.56
C PHE A 175 10.35 5.75 8.94
N THR A 176 11.24 6.51 9.59
CA THR A 176 10.94 7.14 10.88
C THR A 176 9.76 8.11 10.78
N GLN A 177 9.70 8.93 9.73
CA GLN A 177 8.57 9.84 9.51
C GLN A 177 7.25 9.09 9.28
N MET A 178 7.27 8.01 8.49
CA MET A 178 6.11 7.14 8.29
C MET A 178 5.67 6.47 9.59
N ALA A 179 6.62 6.00 10.41
CA ALA A 179 6.30 5.36 11.68
C ALA A 179 5.62 6.33 12.65
N ILE A 180 6.13 7.56 12.76
CA ILE A 180 5.53 8.62 13.59
C ILE A 180 4.12 8.96 13.10
N LEU A 181 3.96 9.22 11.80
CA LEU A 181 2.67 9.56 11.20
C LEU A 181 1.66 8.42 11.33
N GLY A 182 2.09 7.19 11.03
CA GLY A 182 1.27 5.99 11.13
C GLY A 182 0.83 5.72 12.57
N THR A 183 1.71 5.92 13.55
CA THR A 183 1.38 5.77 14.98
C THR A 183 0.34 6.82 15.40
N LEU A 184 0.51 8.08 14.98
CA LEU A 184 -0.46 9.14 15.26
C LEU A 184 -1.82 8.83 14.64
N CYS A 185 -1.86 8.43 13.36
CA CYS A 185 -3.08 8.02 12.69
C CYS A 185 -3.74 6.81 13.38
N PHE A 186 -2.95 5.84 13.82
CA PHE A 186 -3.44 4.68 14.56
C PHE A 186 -4.09 5.07 15.90
N LEU A 187 -3.46 5.95 16.68
CA LEU A 187 -4.02 6.42 17.95
C LEU A 187 -5.34 7.18 17.74
N ILE A 188 -5.42 8.02 16.70
CA ILE A 188 -6.65 8.72 16.32
C ILE A 188 -7.74 7.73 15.91
N ALA A 189 -7.39 6.77 15.04
CA ALA A 189 -8.27 5.69 14.61
C ALA A 189 -8.79 4.86 15.79
N LEU A 190 -7.92 4.52 16.75
CA LEU A 190 -8.25 3.74 17.94
C LEU A 190 -9.19 4.51 18.85
N SER A 191 -8.90 5.78 19.13
CA SER A 191 -9.75 6.66 19.94
C SER A 191 -11.12 6.83 19.30
N PHE A 192 -11.17 7.07 17.97
CA PHE A 192 -12.42 7.16 17.24
C PHE A 192 -13.21 5.85 17.30
N THR A 193 -12.55 4.71 17.10
CA THR A 193 -13.20 3.39 17.14
C THR A 193 -13.83 3.11 18.50
N TYR A 194 -13.12 3.40 19.60
CA TYR A 194 -13.65 3.23 20.95
C TYR A 194 -14.85 4.16 21.22
N SER A 195 -14.72 5.44 20.87
CA SER A 195 -15.80 6.42 21.02
C SER A 195 -17.04 6.04 20.21
N PHE A 196 -16.82 5.63 18.96
CA PHE A 196 -17.86 5.18 18.05
C PHE A 196 -18.56 3.91 18.59
N ALA A 197 -17.80 2.88 18.96
CA ALA A 197 -18.36 1.64 19.50
C ALA A 197 -19.17 1.89 20.77
N SER A 198 -18.66 2.71 21.69
CA SER A 198 -19.37 3.04 22.93
C SER A 198 -20.71 3.75 22.66
N TYR A 199 -20.72 4.74 21.75
CA TYR A 199 -21.93 5.48 21.40
C TYR A 199 -23.05 4.57 20.86
N PHE A 200 -22.69 3.66 19.95
CA PHE A 200 -23.68 2.76 19.34
C PHE A 200 -24.09 1.62 20.27
N ASN A 201 -23.14 0.98 20.94
CA ASN A 201 -23.43 -0.15 21.84
C ASN A 201 -24.38 0.26 22.96
N GLU A 202 -24.16 1.42 23.59
CA GLU A 202 -25.03 1.89 24.66
C GLU A 202 -26.47 2.10 24.16
N ARG A 203 -26.65 2.77 23.02
CA ARG A 203 -27.98 3.04 22.47
C ARG A 203 -28.68 1.77 22.00
N PHE A 204 -27.97 0.85 21.34
CA PHE A 204 -28.53 -0.45 20.97
C PHE A 204 -28.92 -1.28 22.19
N PHE A 205 -28.11 -1.26 23.25
CA PHE A 205 -28.40 -2.01 24.47
C PHE A 205 -29.62 -1.43 25.22
N GLN A 206 -29.75 -0.11 25.29
CA GLN A 206 -30.93 0.55 25.86
C GLN A 206 -32.20 0.21 25.06
N LEU A 207 -32.14 0.26 23.73
CA LEU A 207 -33.27 -0.13 22.87
C LEU A 207 -33.64 -1.61 23.07
N PHE A 208 -32.64 -2.50 23.09
CA PHE A 208 -32.84 -3.94 23.33
C PHE A 208 -33.54 -4.20 24.66
N ASN A 209 -33.06 -3.60 25.75
CA ASN A 209 -33.68 -3.75 27.07
C ASN A 209 -35.09 -3.15 27.10
N GLY A 210 -35.30 -1.99 26.45
CA GLY A 210 -36.62 -1.38 26.32
C GLY A 210 -37.62 -2.32 25.66
N ILE A 211 -37.26 -2.93 24.53
CA ILE A 211 -38.10 -3.92 23.84
C ILE A 211 -38.37 -5.13 24.75
N ARG A 212 -37.36 -5.62 25.47
CA ARG A 212 -37.51 -6.76 26.39
C ARG A 212 -38.52 -6.47 27.50
N GLU A 213 -38.53 -5.27 28.06
CA GLU A 213 -39.51 -4.88 29.10
C GLU A 213 -40.94 -4.84 28.54
N ILE A 214 -41.12 -4.34 27.32
CA ILE A 214 -42.44 -4.35 26.64
C ILE A 214 -42.93 -5.78 26.43
N VAL A 215 -42.07 -6.70 25.99
CA VAL A 215 -42.42 -8.13 25.82
C VAL A 215 -42.83 -8.75 27.17
N SER A 216 -42.15 -8.39 28.26
CA SER A 216 -42.49 -8.81 29.63
C SER A 216 -43.74 -8.12 30.20
N SER A 217 -44.53 -7.41 29.37
CA SER A 217 -45.74 -6.67 29.77
C SER A 217 -45.50 -5.54 30.78
N ASN A 218 -44.25 -5.05 30.87
CA ASN A 218 -43.87 -3.90 31.66
C ASN A 218 -43.93 -2.61 30.82
N PHE A 219 -45.14 -2.15 30.55
CA PHE A 219 -45.41 -0.96 29.73
C PHE A 219 -45.07 0.37 30.43
N GLY A 220 -44.58 0.34 31.67
CA GLY A 220 -44.08 1.51 32.39
C GLY A 220 -42.68 1.96 31.93
N GLN A 221 -41.94 1.08 31.24
CA GLN A 221 -40.61 1.40 30.74
C GLN A 221 -40.67 2.56 29.74
N ARG A 222 -39.70 3.47 29.84
CA ARG A 222 -39.50 4.57 28.90
C ARG A 222 -38.06 4.56 28.38
N LEU A 223 -37.88 4.95 27.13
CA LEU A 223 -36.59 5.10 26.49
C LEU A 223 -36.27 6.59 26.42
N HIS A 224 -35.06 6.98 26.80
CA HIS A 224 -34.61 8.38 26.72
C HIS A 224 -33.27 8.40 26.01
N PHE A 225 -33.27 8.95 24.81
CA PHE A 225 -32.05 9.18 24.04
C PHE A 225 -31.84 10.67 23.87
N ASP A 226 -30.74 11.20 24.40
CA ASP A 226 -30.39 12.59 24.18
C ASP A 226 -30.02 12.84 22.71
N GLY A 227 -30.46 13.99 22.19
CA GLY A 227 -30.10 14.47 20.85
C GLY A 227 -31.29 14.90 20.00
N LYS A 228 -31.05 15.03 18.69
CA LYS A 228 -32.07 15.33 17.66
C LYS A 228 -31.89 14.44 16.44
N ASP A 229 -31.35 13.23 16.64
CA ASP A 229 -31.12 12.23 15.61
C ASP A 229 -32.17 11.11 15.68
N GLU A 230 -32.06 10.10 14.82
CA GLU A 230 -33.10 9.09 14.67
C GLU A 230 -33.24 8.21 15.91
N PHE A 231 -32.22 8.13 16.80
CA PHE A 231 -32.40 7.49 18.10
C PHE A 231 -33.36 8.32 18.96
N TYR A 232 -33.23 9.65 18.99
CA TYR A 232 -34.21 10.48 19.68
C TYR A 232 -35.63 10.25 19.13
N GLU A 233 -35.80 10.24 17.81
CA GLU A 233 -37.12 9.98 17.19
C GLU A 233 -37.65 8.57 17.53
N ILE A 234 -36.79 7.54 17.56
CA ILE A 234 -37.14 6.19 18.04
C ILE A 234 -37.61 6.22 19.48
N SER A 235 -36.96 6.99 20.37
CA SER A 235 -37.37 7.06 21.78
C SER A 235 -38.76 7.66 21.96
N VAL A 236 -39.10 8.68 21.16
CA VAL A 236 -40.43 9.32 21.18
C VAL A 236 -41.51 8.31 20.74
N VAL A 237 -41.32 7.65 19.59
CA VAL A 237 -42.28 6.68 19.06
C VAL A 237 -42.41 5.45 19.97
N PHE A 238 -41.30 4.98 20.55
CA PHE A 238 -41.30 3.89 21.51
C PHE A 238 -42.11 4.24 22.77
N ASN A 239 -41.91 5.45 23.31
CA ASN A 239 -42.63 5.89 24.51
C ASN A 239 -44.13 6.04 24.27
N GLU A 240 -44.53 6.56 23.11
CA GLU A 240 -45.95 6.66 22.72
C GLU A 240 -46.59 5.27 22.58
N MET A 241 -45.88 4.31 21.99
CA MET A 241 -46.35 2.92 21.91
C MET A 241 -46.50 2.30 23.31
N ALA A 242 -45.51 2.46 24.18
CA ALA A 242 -45.55 1.95 25.55
C ALA A 242 -46.70 2.56 26.35
N GLU A 243 -46.98 3.86 26.17
CA GLU A 243 -48.10 4.54 26.80
C GLU A 243 -49.46 3.98 26.35
N LYS A 244 -49.68 3.84 25.03
CA LYS A 244 -50.91 3.24 24.48
C LYS A 244 -51.14 1.81 24.97
N LEU A 245 -50.08 1.00 25.06
CA LEU A 245 -50.16 -0.36 25.61
C LEU A 245 -50.50 -0.35 27.11
N ASN A 246 -49.93 0.58 27.89
CA ASN A 246 -50.22 0.73 29.31
C ASN A 246 -51.67 1.15 29.55
N GLU A 247 -52.17 2.13 28.79
CA GLU A 247 -53.57 2.58 28.86
C GLU A 247 -54.55 1.45 28.51
N ASN A 248 -54.28 0.70 27.45
CA ASN A 248 -55.12 -0.43 27.07
C ASN A 248 -55.11 -1.53 28.14
N LYS A 249 -53.95 -1.86 28.72
CA LYS A 249 -53.86 -2.81 29.85
C LYS A 249 -54.69 -2.34 31.04
N GLN A 250 -54.59 -1.05 31.39
CA GLN A 250 -55.38 -0.45 32.47
C GLN A 250 -56.87 -0.47 32.17
N LYS A 251 -57.30 -0.07 30.97
CA LYS A 251 -58.71 -0.13 30.54
C LYS A 251 -59.25 -1.55 30.65
N THR A 252 -58.59 -2.52 30.04
CA THR A 252 -58.97 -3.95 30.10
C THR A 252 -59.05 -4.46 31.54
N THR A 253 -58.07 -4.13 32.39
CA THR A 253 -58.09 -4.53 33.79
C THR A 253 -59.22 -3.83 34.56
N SER A 254 -59.44 -2.54 34.32
CA SER A 254 -60.49 -1.74 34.97
C SER A 254 -61.90 -2.06 34.49
N THR A 255 -62.07 -2.67 33.32
CA THR A 255 -63.36 -3.16 32.83
C THR A 255 -63.64 -4.57 33.36
N ILE A 256 -62.63 -5.45 33.34
CA ILE A 256 -62.79 -6.85 33.75
C ILE A 256 -62.87 -7.01 35.28
N LEU A 257 -62.10 -6.24 36.05
CA LEU A 257 -62.03 -6.40 37.50
C LEU A 257 -63.32 -5.98 38.25
N PRO A 258 -64.05 -4.92 37.83
CA PRO A 258 -65.37 -4.61 38.36
C PRO A 258 -66.43 -5.61 37.91
N ASP A 259 -66.46 -6.06 36.64
CA ASP A 259 -67.38 -7.13 36.20
C ASP A 259 -67.20 -8.40 37.05
N LEU A 260 -65.95 -8.81 37.30
CA LEU A 260 -65.60 -9.90 38.22
C LEU A 260 -65.93 -9.59 39.70
N LYS A 261 -66.13 -8.34 40.10
CA LYS A 261 -66.44 -7.98 41.51
C LYS A 261 -67.91 -7.66 41.76
N SER A 262 -68.65 -7.20 40.76
CA SER A 262 -70.06 -6.81 40.87
C SER A 262 -71.03 -7.81 40.24
N GLY A 263 -70.55 -8.86 39.58
CA GLY A 263 -71.39 -9.92 39.02
C GLY A 263 -70.71 -11.27 39.12
N PHE A 264 -70.92 -11.97 40.23
CA PHE A 264 -70.77 -13.41 40.28
C PHE A 264 -72.08 -14.02 40.75
N GLU A 265 -73.11 -13.93 39.90
CA GLU A 265 -74.13 -14.97 39.91
C GLU A 265 -73.61 -16.19 39.15
N GLU A 266 -73.98 -17.39 39.60
CA GLU A 266 -73.48 -18.68 39.11
C GLU A 266 -73.69 -18.88 37.59
N ASN A 267 -74.62 -18.14 37.01
CA ASN A 267 -74.96 -18.15 35.58
C ASN A 267 -73.90 -17.44 34.71
N ASP A 268 -73.33 -16.33 35.19
CA ASP A 268 -72.32 -15.56 34.46
C ASP A 268 -70.99 -16.32 34.36
N MET A 269 -70.65 -17.11 35.39
CA MET A 269 -69.52 -18.04 35.37
C MET A 269 -69.70 -19.18 34.37
N GLN A 270 -70.92 -19.69 34.20
CA GLN A 270 -71.21 -20.69 33.17
C GLN A 270 -71.11 -20.11 31.76
N GLU A 271 -71.57 -18.87 31.56
CA GLU A 271 -71.46 -18.19 30.28
C GLU A 271 -70.00 -17.86 29.94
N MET A 272 -69.22 -17.39 30.92
CA MET A 272 -67.79 -17.16 30.73
C MET A 272 -67.03 -18.46 30.44
N ARG A 273 -67.39 -19.56 31.11
CA ARG A 273 -66.83 -20.89 30.81
C ARG A 273 -67.16 -21.36 29.40
N ARG A 274 -68.41 -21.15 28.94
CA ARG A 274 -68.81 -21.45 27.55
C ARG A 274 -68.07 -20.57 26.53
N LEU A 275 -67.81 -19.30 26.85
CA LEU A 275 -67.05 -18.40 25.99
C LEU A 275 -65.57 -18.81 25.92
N LEU A 276 -64.96 -19.21 27.04
CA LEU A 276 -63.60 -19.74 27.07
C LEU A 276 -63.48 -21.06 26.29
N ASP A 277 -64.44 -21.96 26.43
CA ASP A 277 -64.48 -23.21 25.65
C ASP A 277 -64.64 -22.93 24.15
N ARG A 278 -65.45 -21.93 23.77
CA ARG A 278 -65.56 -21.47 22.37
C ARG A 278 -64.28 -20.86 21.85
N MET A 279 -63.63 -19.99 22.62
CA MET A 279 -62.35 -19.39 22.24
C MET A 279 -61.27 -20.44 22.04
N LYS A 280 -61.18 -21.41 22.96
CA LYS A 280 -60.25 -22.54 22.84
C LYS A 280 -60.52 -23.39 21.61
N SER A 281 -61.80 -23.63 21.29
CA SER A 281 -62.18 -24.32 20.06
C SER A 281 -61.79 -23.53 18.80
N ILE A 282 -61.94 -22.20 18.81
CA ILE A 282 -61.51 -21.34 17.70
C ILE A 282 -59.99 -21.34 17.57
N GLU A 283 -59.25 -21.30 18.68
CA GLU A 283 -57.79 -21.41 18.69
C GLU A 283 -57.32 -22.73 18.10
N GLU A 284 -57.91 -23.86 18.50
CA GLU A 284 -57.63 -25.18 17.93
C GLU A 284 -57.93 -25.23 16.42
N GLN A 285 -59.05 -24.64 15.99
CA GLN A 285 -59.40 -24.56 14.57
C GLN A 285 -58.42 -23.69 13.77
N ALA A 286 -58.03 -22.53 14.30
CA ALA A 286 -57.06 -21.64 13.67
C ALA A 286 -55.69 -22.31 13.57
N THR A 287 -55.25 -22.99 14.62
CA THR A 287 -53.99 -23.74 14.65
C THR A 287 -54.00 -24.89 13.64
N ALA A 288 -55.11 -25.62 13.52
CA ALA A 288 -55.28 -26.66 12.51
C ALA A 288 -55.32 -26.11 11.07
N LEU A 289 -55.88 -24.92 10.87
CA LEU A 289 -55.90 -24.22 9.58
C LEU A 289 -54.49 -23.78 9.16
N ILE A 290 -53.72 -23.25 10.11
CA ILE A 290 -52.31 -22.87 9.90
C ILE A 290 -51.47 -24.11 9.56
N ALA A 291 -51.61 -25.21 10.32
CA ALA A 291 -50.91 -26.47 10.04
C ALA A 291 -51.28 -27.09 8.67
N LYS A 292 -52.55 -26.95 8.23
CA LYS A 292 -52.97 -27.34 6.88
C LYS A 292 -52.33 -26.47 5.80
N PHE A 293 -52.20 -25.16 6.03
CA PHE A 293 -51.53 -24.25 5.11
C PHE A 293 -50.02 -24.52 5.01
N GLU A 294 -49.36 -24.88 6.13
CA GLU A 294 -47.94 -25.24 6.14
C GLU A 294 -47.66 -26.57 5.44
N ASN A 295 -48.57 -27.56 5.54
CA ASN A 295 -48.46 -28.85 4.84
C ASN A 295 -48.86 -28.81 3.35
N MET A 296 -49.34 -27.68 2.84
CA MET A 296 -49.63 -27.46 1.40
C MET A 296 -48.48 -26.76 0.65
N LYS A 297 -47.38 -26.46 1.35
CA LYS A 297 -46.12 -25.95 0.77
C LYS A 297 -45.11 -27.06 0.60
#